data_AF-A0A1B6BD64-F1
#
_entry.id   AF-A0A1B6BD64-F1
#
_cell.length_a   1.000
_cell.length_b   1.000
_cell.length_c   1.000
_cell.angle_alpha   90.00
_cell.angle_beta   90.00
_cell.angle_gamma   90.00
#
_symmetry.space_group_name_H-M   'P 1'
#
loop_
_entity.id
_entity.type
_entity.pdbx_description
1 polymer ?
#
loop_
_entity_poly.entity_id
_entity_poly.type
_entity_poly.pdbx_seq_one_letter_code
_entity_poly.pdbx_strand_id
1 'polypeptide(L)'
;MIKKVDHITDYFENCYDLNRINLLPIADKFRLINYIKLISRASEVAREKGIIAITKSEYYDTDFTFHLLISLISAGTDSSVVSEVIEHYAYNFDDSDIYYAKLIVLGSGALMIQKGIDSDSIINYLISLLGDDFLRNNYQRIYNDKETLDINEENEINIKYKNFDYTYRKLKYDLLALLKIKREMGHERVIDVLFNEYNNKELKLYFKLLDIRDKDVSEYIYHNLMKTSPKMDRFLLTASRCIIKEMSILETHYLLNAIIGKYTRFDKPYSEVMDEIKIREDEILAVQ
;
A
#
# COMPACT_ATOMS: atom_id res chain seq x y z
N MET A 1 -21.41 16.85 4.42
CA MET A 1 -21.37 16.79 2.93
C MET A 1 -19.91 16.83 2.51
N ILE A 2 -19.27 15.67 2.40
CA ILE A 2 -17.89 15.58 1.92
C ILE A 2 -17.99 15.59 0.39
N LYS A 3 -17.30 16.53 -0.27
CA LYS A 3 -17.27 16.63 -1.73
C LYS A 3 -16.80 15.30 -2.30
N LYS A 4 -17.56 14.75 -3.25
CA LYS A 4 -17.08 13.70 -4.16
C LYS A 4 -15.79 14.20 -4.79
N VAL A 5 -14.71 13.47 -4.58
CA VAL A 5 -13.42 13.69 -5.25
C VAL A 5 -13.60 13.21 -6.69
N ASP A 6 -13.99 14.11 -7.58
CA ASP A 6 -14.37 13.78 -8.97
C ASP A 6 -13.15 13.64 -9.92
N HIS A 7 -11.91 13.89 -9.45
CA HIS A 7 -10.68 13.63 -10.21
C HIS A 7 -9.64 12.86 -9.37
N ILE A 8 -9.05 11.80 -9.94
CA ILE A 8 -8.01 10.99 -9.27
C ILE A 8 -6.75 11.81 -8.95
N THR A 9 -6.52 12.89 -9.70
CA THR A 9 -5.40 13.83 -9.50
C THR A 9 -5.61 14.64 -8.23
N ASP A 10 -6.83 15.14 -8.00
CA ASP A 10 -7.18 15.85 -6.76
C ASP A 10 -7.01 14.94 -5.55
N TYR A 11 -7.30 13.65 -5.68
CA TYR A 11 -7.02 12.68 -4.62
C TYR A 11 -5.53 12.66 -4.28
N PHE A 12 -4.66 12.54 -5.28
CA PHE A 12 -3.21 12.49 -5.06
C PHE A 12 -2.65 13.78 -4.47
N GLU A 13 -3.09 14.94 -4.95
CA GLU A 13 -2.67 16.25 -4.42
C GLU A 13 -3.07 16.47 -2.96
N ASN A 14 -4.20 15.90 -2.53
CA ASN A 14 -4.68 16.00 -1.15
C ASN A 14 -4.07 14.94 -0.21
N CYS A 15 -3.57 13.83 -0.76
CA CYS A 15 -3.05 12.71 0.02
C CYS A 15 -1.52 12.69 0.14
N TYR A 16 -0.79 13.31 -0.80
CA TYR A 16 0.65 13.20 -0.89
C TYR A 16 1.33 14.58 -1.01
N ASP A 17 2.47 14.76 -0.35
CA ASP A 17 3.35 15.89 -0.60
C ASP A 17 4.10 15.70 -1.92
N LEU A 18 3.46 16.08 -3.03
CA LEU A 18 4.00 15.96 -4.38
C LEU A 18 5.20 16.89 -4.63
N ASN A 19 5.37 17.94 -3.82
CA ASN A 19 6.49 18.88 -3.97
C ASN A 19 7.84 18.20 -3.69
N ARG A 20 7.87 17.16 -2.85
CA ARG A 20 9.06 16.33 -2.61
C ARG A 20 9.60 15.70 -3.90
N ILE A 21 8.72 15.34 -4.84
CA ILE A 21 9.10 14.77 -6.16
C ILE A 21 9.73 15.86 -7.04
N ASN A 22 9.12 17.04 -7.05
CA ASN A 22 9.62 18.19 -7.81
C ASN A 22 11.01 18.66 -7.31
N LEU A 23 11.30 18.55 -6.03
CA LEU A 23 12.58 19.00 -5.46
C LEU A 23 13.74 18.02 -5.63
N LEU A 24 13.50 16.84 -6.23
CA LEU A 24 14.56 15.85 -6.43
C LEU A 24 15.68 16.35 -7.35
N PRO A 25 16.93 15.86 -7.14
CA PRO A 25 18.00 16.06 -8.10
C PRO A 25 17.65 15.55 -9.50
N ILE A 26 18.20 16.20 -10.53
CA ILE A 26 17.97 15.86 -11.94
C ILE A 26 18.23 14.37 -12.23
N ALA A 27 19.30 13.80 -11.66
CA ALA A 27 19.65 12.39 -11.85
C ALA A 27 18.53 11.45 -11.34
N ASP A 28 17.94 11.76 -10.19
CA ASP A 28 16.87 10.94 -9.61
C ASP A 28 15.55 11.09 -10.37
N LYS A 29 15.27 12.29 -10.91
CA LYS A 29 14.14 12.50 -11.83
C LYS A 29 14.27 11.64 -13.10
N PHE A 30 15.48 11.48 -13.63
CA PHE A 30 15.71 10.56 -14.75
C PHE A 30 15.46 9.09 -14.38
N ARG A 31 15.80 8.67 -13.15
CA ARG A 31 15.47 7.33 -12.66
C ARG A 31 13.97 7.13 -12.53
N LEU A 32 13.23 8.15 -12.09
CA LEU A 32 11.76 8.12 -12.04
C LEU A 32 11.11 7.94 -13.42
N ILE A 33 11.70 8.49 -14.48
CA ILE A 33 11.20 8.29 -15.85
C ILE A 33 11.17 6.81 -16.23
N ASN A 34 12.14 6.00 -15.80
CA ASN A 34 12.14 4.56 -16.10
C ASN A 34 10.95 3.84 -15.45
N TYR A 35 10.55 4.25 -14.23
CA TYR A 35 9.34 3.76 -13.59
C TYR A 35 8.06 4.26 -14.28
N ILE A 36 8.03 5.50 -14.78
CA ILE A 36 6.91 6.02 -15.57
C ILE A 36 6.73 5.21 -16.87
N LYS A 37 7.83 4.88 -17.55
CA LYS A 37 7.80 4.00 -18.74
C LYS A 37 7.29 2.60 -18.39
N LEU A 38 7.72 2.04 -17.26
CA LEU A 38 7.24 0.74 -16.78
C LEU A 38 5.71 0.73 -16.61
N ILE A 39 5.18 1.77 -15.95
CA ILE A 39 3.74 1.97 -15.75
C ILE A 39 3.02 2.10 -17.10
N SER A 40 3.56 2.88 -18.04
CA SER A 40 3.00 3.02 -19.39
C SER A 40 2.86 1.66 -20.10
N ARG A 41 3.94 0.87 -20.13
CA ARG A 41 3.94 -0.44 -20.80
C ARG A 41 2.95 -1.41 -20.15
N ALA A 42 2.89 -1.43 -18.82
CA ALA A 42 1.89 -2.23 -18.11
C ALA A 42 0.45 -1.75 -18.36
N SER A 43 0.24 -0.43 -18.47
CA SER A 43 -1.06 0.15 -18.82
C SER A 43 -1.52 -0.28 -20.21
N GLU A 44 -0.61 -0.38 -21.18
CA GLU A 44 -0.90 -0.89 -22.52
C GLU A 44 -1.37 -2.35 -22.45
N VAL A 45 -0.66 -3.21 -21.70
CA VAL A 45 -1.04 -4.60 -21.47
C VAL A 45 -2.42 -4.70 -20.80
N ALA A 46 -2.67 -3.89 -19.78
CA ALA A 46 -3.93 -3.86 -19.04
C ALA A 46 -5.11 -3.47 -19.95
N ARG A 47 -4.91 -2.49 -20.83
CA ARG A 47 -5.90 -2.03 -21.80
C ARG A 47 -6.26 -3.12 -22.81
N GLU A 48 -5.27 -3.86 -23.30
CA GLU A 48 -5.47 -4.88 -24.34
C GLU A 48 -6.03 -6.19 -23.80
N LYS A 49 -5.58 -6.62 -22.62
CA LYS A 49 -5.79 -8.00 -22.11
C LYS A 49 -6.38 -8.04 -20.70
N GLY A 50 -6.67 -6.88 -20.10
CA GLY A 50 -7.13 -6.74 -18.73
C GLY A 50 -5.99 -6.70 -17.70
N ILE A 51 -6.28 -6.17 -16.52
CA ILE A 51 -5.29 -5.96 -15.42
C ILE A 51 -4.56 -7.25 -15.05
N ILE A 52 -5.27 -8.39 -15.01
CA ILE A 52 -4.67 -9.69 -14.67
C ILE A 52 -3.54 -10.07 -15.64
N ALA A 53 -3.61 -9.64 -16.90
CA ALA A 53 -2.58 -9.97 -17.89
C ALA A 53 -1.22 -9.31 -17.60
N ILE A 54 -1.19 -8.23 -16.80
CA ILE A 54 0.06 -7.59 -16.36
C ILE A 54 0.91 -8.61 -15.58
N THR A 55 0.31 -9.43 -14.73
CA THR A 55 1.00 -10.48 -13.93
C THR A 55 1.69 -11.57 -14.76
N LYS A 56 1.39 -11.64 -16.06
CA LYS A 56 1.99 -12.59 -17.02
C LYS A 56 2.93 -11.90 -18.02
N SER A 57 3.14 -10.60 -17.87
CA SER A 57 3.99 -9.81 -18.75
C SER A 57 5.43 -9.73 -18.21
N GLU A 58 6.37 -9.41 -19.09
CA GLU A 58 7.77 -9.17 -18.72
C GLU A 58 7.96 -8.01 -17.73
N TYR A 59 6.98 -7.11 -17.63
CA TYR A 59 7.00 -5.93 -16.77
C TYR A 59 6.70 -6.24 -15.29
N TYR A 60 6.11 -7.40 -15.01
CA TYR A 60 5.58 -7.72 -13.68
C TYR A 60 6.68 -7.78 -12.61
N ASP A 61 7.81 -8.40 -12.94
CA ASP A 61 8.92 -8.63 -12.01
C ASP A 61 10.07 -7.62 -12.17
N THR A 62 9.87 -6.55 -12.96
CA THR A 62 10.90 -5.54 -13.21
C THR A 62 11.25 -4.71 -11.97
N ASP A 63 10.28 -4.49 -11.08
CA ASP A 63 10.50 -3.75 -9.83
C ASP A 63 9.65 -4.33 -8.70
N PHE A 64 10.25 -4.45 -7.52
CA PHE A 64 9.60 -5.00 -6.34
C PHE A 64 8.35 -4.20 -5.91
N THR A 65 8.45 -2.88 -5.87
CA THR A 65 7.32 -2.03 -5.45
C THR A 65 6.19 -2.08 -6.48
N PHE A 66 6.56 -2.09 -7.76
CA PHE A 66 5.61 -2.28 -8.86
C PHE A 66 4.90 -3.63 -8.78
N HIS A 67 5.65 -4.72 -8.64
CA HIS A 67 5.13 -6.07 -8.48
C HIS A 67 4.07 -6.12 -7.37
N LEU A 68 4.39 -5.63 -6.17
CA LEU A 68 3.47 -5.59 -5.03
C LEU A 68 2.15 -4.89 -5.37
N LEU A 69 2.21 -3.71 -5.98
CA LEU A 69 1.03 -2.91 -6.31
C LEU A 69 0.19 -3.57 -7.41
N ILE A 70 0.84 -4.11 -8.45
CA ILE A 70 0.15 -4.83 -9.54
C ILE A 70 -0.55 -6.09 -9.02
N SER A 71 0.07 -6.82 -8.11
CA SER A 71 -0.54 -8.00 -7.50
C SER A 71 -1.78 -7.67 -6.68
N LEU A 72 -1.75 -6.56 -5.92
CA LEU A 72 -2.92 -6.08 -5.17
C LEU A 72 -4.09 -5.73 -6.10
N ILE A 73 -3.84 -4.94 -7.15
CA ILE A 73 -4.92 -4.54 -8.08
C ILE A 73 -5.40 -5.74 -8.92
N SER A 74 -4.52 -6.68 -9.27
CA SER A 74 -4.87 -7.88 -10.04
C SER A 74 -5.70 -8.87 -9.22
N ALA A 75 -5.53 -8.88 -7.90
CA ALA A 75 -6.35 -9.64 -6.96
C ALA A 75 -7.75 -9.02 -6.74
N GLY A 76 -8.05 -7.87 -7.35
CA GLY A 76 -9.32 -7.17 -7.20
C GLY A 76 -9.46 -6.39 -5.90
N THR A 77 -8.34 -6.06 -5.24
CA THR A 77 -8.33 -5.24 -4.01
C THR A 77 -8.95 -3.87 -4.27
N ASP A 78 -9.81 -3.38 -3.38
CA ASP A 78 -10.45 -2.06 -3.55
C ASP A 78 -9.40 -0.94 -3.62
N SER A 79 -9.61 0.04 -4.52
CA SER A 79 -8.72 1.18 -4.70
C SER A 79 -8.46 1.98 -3.42
N SER A 80 -9.42 2.05 -2.50
CA SER A 80 -9.25 2.70 -1.20
C SER A 80 -8.20 1.99 -0.35
N VAL A 81 -8.23 0.65 -0.33
CA VAL A 81 -7.26 -0.18 0.39
C VAL A 81 -5.87 -0.08 -0.24
N VAL A 82 -5.79 -0.14 -1.58
CA VAL A 82 -4.50 0.04 -2.29
C VAL A 82 -3.91 1.41 -1.99
N SER A 83 -4.75 2.44 -1.92
CA SER A 83 -4.30 3.79 -1.59
C SER A 83 -3.79 3.89 -0.14
N GLU A 84 -4.47 3.27 0.83
CA GLU A 84 -4.00 3.20 2.22
C GLU A 84 -2.66 2.45 2.32
N VAL A 85 -2.46 1.38 1.54
CA VAL A 85 -1.18 0.67 1.46
C VAL A 85 -0.07 1.61 0.98
N ILE A 86 -0.31 2.38 -0.09
CA ILE A 86 0.66 3.34 -0.63
C ILE A 86 0.96 4.41 0.43
N GLU A 87 -0.06 4.99 1.07
CA GLU A 87 0.11 6.00 2.11
C GLU A 87 0.95 5.48 3.29
N HIS A 88 0.68 4.26 3.77
CA HIS A 88 1.45 3.65 4.85
C HIS A 88 2.91 3.40 4.48
N TYR A 89 3.19 2.94 3.26
CA TYR A 89 4.58 2.85 2.81
C TYR A 89 5.23 4.23 2.69
N ALA A 90 4.49 5.25 2.24
CA ALA A 90 5.01 6.60 2.06
C ALA A 90 5.47 7.20 3.40
N TYR A 91 4.69 7.01 4.47
CA TYR A 91 5.06 7.39 5.84
C TYR A 91 6.29 6.66 6.40
N ASN A 92 6.75 5.56 5.79
CA ASN A 92 8.00 4.92 6.20
C ASN A 92 9.23 5.57 5.54
N PHE A 93 9.02 6.46 4.56
CA PHE A 93 10.07 7.16 3.81
C PHE A 93 10.07 8.67 4.08
N ASP A 94 9.61 9.10 5.26
CA ASP A 94 9.66 10.51 5.68
C ASP A 94 11.09 11.07 5.59
N ASP A 95 12.11 10.25 5.87
CA ASP A 95 13.53 10.65 5.82
C ASP A 95 14.20 10.47 4.44
N SER A 96 13.48 10.01 3.41
CA SER A 96 14.06 9.74 2.09
C SER A 96 13.12 10.12 0.94
N ASP A 97 13.35 11.31 0.37
CA ASP A 97 12.55 11.85 -0.73
C ASP A 97 12.58 10.97 -1.98
N ILE A 98 13.70 10.32 -2.27
CA ILE A 98 13.83 9.46 -3.45
C ILE A 98 13.01 8.17 -3.32
N TYR A 99 12.97 7.56 -2.13
CA TYR A 99 12.15 6.37 -1.87
C TYR A 99 10.67 6.70 -1.81
N TYR A 100 10.34 7.82 -1.16
CA TYR A 100 9.00 8.40 -1.18
C TYR A 100 8.52 8.63 -2.62
N ALA A 101 9.31 9.32 -3.45
CA ALA A 101 8.94 9.64 -4.81
C ALA A 101 8.75 8.40 -5.69
N LYS A 102 9.65 7.41 -5.60
CA LYS A 102 9.48 6.13 -6.31
C LYS A 102 8.15 5.47 -5.95
N LEU A 103 7.84 5.37 -4.66
CA LEU A 103 6.61 4.76 -4.19
C LEU A 103 5.38 5.54 -4.67
N ILE A 104 5.37 6.88 -4.56
CA ILE A 104 4.24 7.70 -4.99
C ILE A 104 4.04 7.62 -6.51
N VAL A 105 5.10 7.62 -7.31
CA VAL A 105 5.02 7.47 -8.77
C VAL A 105 4.43 6.11 -9.16
N LEU A 106 4.99 5.02 -8.63
CA LEU A 106 4.50 3.66 -8.91
C LEU A 106 3.08 3.44 -8.37
N GLY A 107 2.79 3.94 -7.16
CA GLY A 107 1.48 3.87 -6.51
C GLY A 107 0.40 4.61 -7.28
N SER A 108 0.67 5.85 -7.67
CA SER A 108 -0.25 6.66 -8.46
C SER A 108 -0.52 6.00 -9.82
N GLY A 109 0.53 5.53 -10.50
CA GLY A 109 0.38 4.79 -11.76
C GLY A 109 -0.46 3.53 -11.64
N ALA A 110 -0.21 2.70 -10.62
CA ALA A 110 -1.00 1.49 -10.37
C ALA A 110 -2.48 1.78 -10.11
N LEU A 111 -2.79 2.83 -9.33
CA LEU A 111 -4.16 3.27 -9.10
C LEU A 111 -4.84 3.80 -10.37
N MET A 112 -4.11 4.56 -11.19
CA MET A 112 -4.65 5.04 -12.48
C MET A 112 -4.92 3.89 -13.47
N ILE A 113 -4.03 2.88 -13.53
CA ILE A 113 -4.26 1.63 -14.27
C ILE A 113 -5.52 0.93 -13.76
N GLN A 114 -5.67 0.80 -12.43
CA GLN A 114 -6.85 0.17 -11.83
C GLN A 114 -8.15 0.90 -12.18
N LYS A 115 -8.10 2.23 -12.28
CA LYS A 115 -9.25 3.06 -12.68
C LYS A 115 -9.48 3.09 -14.20
N GLY A 116 -8.64 2.41 -14.99
CA GLY A 116 -8.79 2.33 -16.44
C GLY A 116 -8.45 3.62 -17.19
N ILE A 117 -7.59 4.47 -16.61
CA ILE A 117 -7.11 5.69 -17.27
C ILE A 117 -6.18 5.29 -18.42
N ASP A 118 -6.27 6.02 -19.54
CA ASP A 118 -5.44 5.75 -20.70
C ASP A 118 -3.95 6.04 -20.44
N SER A 119 -3.08 5.29 -21.11
CA SER A 119 -1.63 5.33 -20.88
C SER A 119 -1.05 6.74 -21.08
N ASP A 120 -1.50 7.49 -22.09
CA ASP A 120 -0.99 8.83 -22.38
C ASP A 120 -1.34 9.81 -21.25
N SER A 121 -2.56 9.75 -20.72
CA SER A 121 -2.96 10.54 -19.55
C SER A 121 -2.17 10.18 -18.31
N ILE A 122 -1.90 8.89 -18.06
CA ILE A 122 -1.06 8.45 -16.94
C ILE A 122 0.35 9.03 -17.06
N ILE A 123 0.97 8.89 -18.23
CA ILE A 123 2.32 9.40 -18.49
C ILE A 123 2.37 10.92 -18.30
N ASN A 124 1.45 11.65 -18.93
CA ASN A 124 1.44 13.11 -18.87
C ASN A 124 1.28 13.61 -17.42
N TYR A 125 0.40 12.96 -16.65
CA TYR A 125 0.27 13.27 -15.22
C TYR A 125 1.56 12.99 -14.45
N LEU A 126 2.12 11.77 -14.53
CA LEU A 126 3.30 11.41 -13.75
C LEU A 126 4.56 12.20 -14.15
N ILE A 127 4.71 12.54 -15.43
CA ILE A 127 5.80 13.40 -15.91
C ILE A 127 5.65 14.83 -15.37
N SER A 128 4.42 15.36 -15.29
CA SER A 128 4.19 16.70 -14.74
C SER A 128 4.66 16.85 -13.29
N LEU A 129 4.66 15.77 -12.51
CA LEU A 129 5.18 15.74 -11.13
C LEU A 129 6.69 16.00 -11.03
N LEU A 130 7.44 15.85 -12.13
CA LEU A 130 8.90 16.07 -12.15
C LEU A 130 9.27 17.56 -12.24
N GLY A 131 8.30 18.46 -12.44
CA GLY A 131 8.47 19.91 -12.42
C GLY A 131 8.79 20.56 -13.77
N ASP A 132 8.18 21.72 -14.02
CA ASP A 132 8.24 22.45 -15.29
C ASP A 132 9.66 22.72 -15.80
N ASP A 133 10.57 23.14 -14.90
CA ASP A 133 11.95 23.46 -15.28
C ASP A 133 12.71 22.22 -15.75
N PHE A 134 12.49 21.06 -15.11
CA PHE A 134 13.10 19.81 -15.54
C PHE A 134 12.56 19.41 -16.92
N LEU A 135 11.25 19.51 -17.12
CA LEU A 135 10.61 19.15 -18.39
C LEU A 135 11.08 20.03 -19.55
N ARG A 136 11.09 21.35 -19.38
CA ARG A 136 11.55 22.29 -20.42
C ARG A 136 12.97 22.02 -20.86
N ASN A 137 13.86 21.71 -19.91
CA ASN A 137 15.28 21.50 -20.18
C ASN A 137 15.61 20.09 -20.70
N ASN A 138 14.71 19.12 -20.55
CA ASN A 138 15.00 17.72 -20.86
C ASN A 138 13.98 17.06 -21.79
N TYR A 139 12.95 17.77 -22.26
CA TYR A 139 11.83 17.25 -23.06
C TYR A 139 12.25 16.29 -24.18
N GLN A 140 13.23 16.68 -25.01
CA GLN A 140 13.71 15.84 -26.11
C GLN A 140 14.25 14.50 -25.62
N ARG A 141 15.03 14.48 -24.53
CA ARG A 141 15.59 13.26 -23.96
C ARG A 141 14.50 12.35 -23.39
N ILE A 142 13.51 12.93 -22.70
CA ILE A 142 12.39 12.20 -22.09
C ILE A 142 11.55 11.49 -23.17
N TYR A 143 11.25 12.21 -24.27
CA TYR A 143 10.34 11.71 -25.30
C TYR A 143 11.03 10.94 -26.44
N ASN A 144 12.32 11.17 -26.72
CA ASN A 144 13.06 10.40 -27.73
C ASN A 144 13.49 9.01 -27.21
N ASP A 145 13.76 8.88 -25.91
CA ASP A 145 14.12 7.59 -25.29
C ASP A 145 12.87 6.75 -24.92
N LYS A 146 11.70 7.06 -25.49
CA LYS A 146 10.39 6.47 -25.10
C LYS A 146 10.38 4.94 -25.03
N GLU A 147 11.21 4.28 -25.82
CA GLU A 147 11.12 2.83 -26.02
C GLU A 147 12.03 2.00 -25.10
N THR A 148 13.10 2.58 -24.55
CA THR A 148 14.07 1.82 -23.75
C THR A 148 13.77 1.92 -22.26
N LEU A 149 13.40 0.79 -21.66
CA LEU A 149 13.37 0.58 -20.21
C LEU A 149 14.80 0.30 -19.73
N ASP A 150 15.34 1.15 -18.86
CA ASP A 150 16.67 0.99 -18.28
C ASP A 150 16.61 0.94 -16.74
N ILE A 151 16.01 -0.14 -16.23
CA ILE A 151 16.02 -0.47 -14.81
C ILE A 151 16.99 -1.63 -14.63
N ASN A 152 18.24 -1.31 -14.31
CA ASN A 152 19.31 -2.24 -14.00
C ASN A 152 19.85 -1.96 -12.58
N GLU A 153 20.74 -2.80 -12.05
CA GLU A 153 21.28 -2.62 -10.68
C GLU A 153 21.90 -1.22 -10.44
N GLU A 154 22.45 -0.58 -11.48
CA GLU A 154 23.08 0.75 -11.39
C GLU A 154 22.04 1.89 -11.34
N ASN A 155 20.91 1.73 -12.02
CA ASN A 155 19.87 2.75 -12.16
C ASN A 155 18.64 2.53 -11.26
N GLU A 156 18.52 1.37 -10.62
CA GLU A 156 17.41 1.04 -9.72
C GLU A 156 17.48 1.84 -8.41
N ILE A 157 16.38 2.49 -8.03
CA ILE A 157 16.21 3.04 -6.68
C ILE A 157 15.89 1.87 -5.75
N ASN A 158 16.91 1.19 -5.24
CA ASN A 158 16.73 0.02 -4.37
C ASN A 158 16.31 0.49 -2.96
N ILE A 159 15.04 0.26 -2.62
CA ILE A 159 14.47 0.60 -1.32
C ILE A 159 14.96 -0.44 -0.30
N LYS A 160 15.76 -0.01 0.69
CA LYS A 160 16.18 -0.88 1.79
C LYS A 160 15.05 -1.02 2.81
N TYR A 161 14.24 -2.05 2.65
CA TYR A 161 13.24 -2.43 3.64
C TYR A 161 13.91 -2.94 4.92
N LYS A 162 13.40 -2.53 6.09
CA LYS A 162 13.99 -2.93 7.38
C LYS A 162 13.84 -4.43 7.60
N ASN A 163 14.85 -5.05 8.23
CA ASN A 163 14.73 -6.42 8.73
C ASN A 163 13.55 -6.51 9.70
N PHE A 164 12.84 -7.63 9.62
CA PHE A 164 11.61 -7.82 10.37
C PHE A 164 11.90 -7.98 11.87
N ASP A 165 11.48 -7.01 12.66
CA ASP A 165 11.45 -7.14 14.11
C ASP A 165 10.45 -8.23 14.49
N TYR A 166 10.92 -9.24 15.22
CA TYR A 166 10.14 -10.39 15.69
C TYR A 166 8.88 -9.98 16.45
N THR A 167 8.90 -8.82 17.10
CA THR A 167 7.76 -8.26 17.84
C THR A 167 6.57 -8.00 16.91
N TYR A 168 6.81 -7.38 15.76
CA TYR A 168 5.77 -7.10 14.76
C TYR A 168 5.29 -8.37 14.06
N ARG A 169 6.15 -9.40 13.93
CA ARG A 169 5.76 -10.69 13.35
C ARG A 169 4.60 -11.29 14.11
N LYS A 170 4.84 -11.60 15.39
CA LYS A 170 3.90 -12.32 16.22
C LYS A 170 2.58 -11.55 16.30
N LEU A 171 2.69 -10.25 16.59
CA LEU A 171 1.53 -9.36 16.69
C LEU A 171 0.73 -9.32 15.38
N LYS A 172 1.38 -9.23 14.21
CA LYS A 172 0.67 -9.27 12.92
C LYS A 172 -0.18 -10.52 12.76
N TYR A 173 0.40 -11.69 13.02
CA TYR A 173 -0.32 -12.95 12.83
C TYR A 173 -1.38 -13.18 13.90
N ASP A 174 -1.17 -12.68 15.13
CA ASP A 174 -2.22 -12.64 16.15
C ASP A 174 -3.42 -11.82 15.69
N LEU A 175 -3.19 -10.65 15.08
CA LEU A 175 -4.25 -9.78 14.57
C LEU A 175 -5.00 -10.40 13.39
N LEU A 176 -4.28 -11.09 12.49
CA LEU A 176 -4.90 -11.84 11.40
C LEU A 176 -5.71 -13.04 11.92
N ALA A 177 -5.28 -13.68 13.01
CA ALA A 177 -6.06 -14.72 13.68
C ALA A 177 -7.32 -14.15 14.33
N LEU A 178 -7.26 -13.00 14.99
CA LEU A 178 -8.44 -12.32 15.53
C LEU A 178 -9.43 -11.91 14.43
N LEU A 179 -8.94 -11.44 13.28
CA LEU A 179 -9.76 -11.18 12.10
C LEU A 179 -10.44 -12.46 11.61
N LYS A 180 -9.70 -13.58 11.54
CA LYS A 180 -10.25 -14.88 11.15
C LYS A 180 -11.35 -15.34 12.12
N ILE A 181 -11.10 -15.26 13.42
CA ILE A 181 -12.09 -15.57 14.47
C ILE A 181 -13.35 -14.74 14.26
N LYS A 182 -13.22 -13.43 14.01
CA LYS A 182 -14.40 -12.60 13.74
C LYS A 182 -15.18 -13.08 12.52
N ARG A 183 -14.50 -13.40 11.41
CA ARG A 183 -15.15 -13.85 10.17
C ARG A 183 -15.86 -15.20 10.33
N GLU A 184 -15.31 -16.11 11.15
CA GLU A 184 -15.83 -17.46 11.32
C GLU A 184 -16.83 -17.59 12.48
N MET A 185 -16.64 -16.82 13.56
CA MET A 185 -17.38 -16.96 14.82
C MET A 185 -18.16 -15.69 15.22
N GLY A 186 -18.01 -14.59 14.48
CA GLY A 186 -18.78 -13.36 14.68
C GLY A 186 -18.14 -12.32 15.61
N HIS A 187 -18.75 -11.13 15.61
CA HIS A 187 -18.26 -9.95 16.33
C HIS A 187 -18.22 -10.11 17.85
N GLU A 188 -19.23 -10.77 18.42
CA GLU A 188 -19.30 -10.99 19.88
C GLU A 188 -18.16 -11.88 20.37
N ARG A 189 -17.81 -12.92 19.60
CA ARG A 189 -16.72 -13.81 19.96
C ARG A 189 -15.37 -13.11 19.91
N VAL A 190 -15.10 -12.29 18.90
CA VAL A 190 -13.81 -11.56 18.86
C VAL A 190 -13.70 -10.56 20.00
N ILE A 191 -14.81 -9.93 20.44
CA ILE A 191 -14.82 -9.08 21.64
C ILE A 191 -14.43 -9.91 22.87
N ASP A 192 -15.07 -11.05 23.08
CA ASP A 192 -14.78 -11.92 24.22
C ASP A 192 -13.30 -12.34 24.25
N VAL A 193 -12.78 -12.84 23.12
CA VAL A 193 -11.36 -13.22 22.97
C VAL A 193 -10.43 -12.04 23.23
N LEU A 194 -10.71 -10.88 22.65
CA LEU A 194 -9.88 -9.68 22.82
C LEU A 194 -9.81 -9.26 24.29
N PHE A 195 -10.95 -9.20 24.97
CA PHE A 195 -11.09 -8.63 26.30
C PHE A 195 -10.70 -9.61 27.41
N ASN A 196 -10.91 -10.91 27.21
CA ASN A 196 -10.72 -11.93 28.24
C ASN A 196 -9.52 -12.87 27.99
N GLU A 197 -9.17 -13.18 26.73
CA GLU A 197 -8.16 -14.22 26.40
C GLU A 197 -6.80 -13.63 25.96
N TYR A 198 -6.77 -12.67 25.01
CA TYR A 198 -5.53 -12.22 24.36
C TYR A 198 -4.65 -11.26 25.18
N ASN A 199 -5.22 -10.59 26.18
CA ASN A 199 -4.53 -9.69 27.13
C ASN A 199 -3.57 -8.62 26.54
N ASN A 200 -3.93 -7.97 25.43
CA ASN A 200 -3.21 -6.77 24.94
C ASN A 200 -4.03 -5.50 25.21
N LYS A 201 -3.57 -4.66 26.17
CA LYS A 201 -4.31 -3.45 26.61
C LYS A 201 -4.46 -2.38 25.53
N GLU A 202 -3.43 -2.17 24.72
CA GLU A 202 -3.44 -1.17 23.65
C GLU A 202 -4.39 -1.58 22.52
N LEU A 203 -4.34 -2.86 22.12
CA LEU A 203 -5.28 -3.39 21.14
C LEU A 203 -6.73 -3.31 21.63
N LYS A 204 -7.00 -3.64 22.90
CA LYS A 204 -8.33 -3.48 23.52
C LYS A 204 -8.81 -2.03 23.43
N LEU A 205 -7.94 -1.06 23.72
CA LEU A 205 -8.26 0.37 23.65
C LEU A 205 -8.62 0.78 22.22
N TYR A 206 -7.75 0.48 21.24
CA TYR A 206 -7.99 0.87 19.85
C TYR A 206 -9.20 0.19 19.24
N PHE A 207 -9.39 -1.10 19.51
CA PHE A 207 -10.61 -1.80 19.12
C PHE A 207 -11.84 -1.13 19.71
N LYS A 208 -11.84 -0.79 21.00
CA LYS A 208 -13.00 -0.15 21.65
C LYS A 208 -13.29 1.25 21.12
N LEU A 209 -12.26 2.02 20.78
CA LEU A 209 -12.41 3.36 20.21
C LEU A 209 -13.06 3.32 18.81
N LEU A 210 -12.73 2.30 18.03
CA LEU A 210 -13.22 2.16 16.65
C LEU A 210 -14.52 1.35 16.56
N ASP A 211 -14.82 0.49 17.55
CA ASP A 211 -16.03 -0.34 17.60
C ASP A 211 -17.25 0.49 18.05
N ILE A 212 -17.60 1.45 17.21
CA ILE A 212 -18.75 2.34 17.38
C ILE A 212 -19.77 2.11 16.27
N ARG A 213 -21.05 2.29 16.60
CA ARG A 213 -22.18 1.97 15.70
C ARG A 213 -22.17 2.80 14.43
N ASP A 214 -21.71 4.05 14.51
CA ASP A 214 -21.62 4.95 13.38
C ASP A 214 -20.30 4.74 12.64
N LYS A 215 -20.39 4.21 11.41
CA LYS A 215 -19.24 3.89 10.58
C LYS A 215 -18.47 5.15 10.14
N ASP A 216 -19.15 6.26 9.90
CA ASP A 216 -18.49 7.48 9.44
C ASP A 216 -17.69 8.11 10.58
N VAL A 217 -18.22 8.05 11.80
CA VAL A 217 -17.49 8.48 13.00
C VAL A 217 -16.29 7.57 13.25
N SER A 218 -16.43 6.24 13.05
CA SER A 218 -15.33 5.29 13.23
C SER A 218 -14.17 5.60 12.29
N GLU A 219 -14.47 5.83 11.01
CA GLU A 219 -13.45 6.20 10.02
C GLU A 219 -12.82 7.56 10.30
N TYR A 220 -13.62 8.55 10.74
CA TYR A 220 -13.09 9.85 11.13
C TYR A 220 -12.10 9.74 12.29
N ILE A 221 -12.42 8.95 13.32
CA ILE A 221 -11.51 8.70 14.45
C ILE A 221 -10.24 8.01 13.97
N TYR A 222 -10.38 6.96 13.17
CA TYR A 222 -9.25 6.23 12.60
C TYR A 222 -8.28 7.17 11.85
N HIS A 223 -8.78 7.94 10.88
CA HIS A 223 -7.93 8.82 10.07
C HIS A 223 -7.29 9.95 10.90
N ASN A 224 -7.98 10.47 11.92
CA ASN A 224 -7.39 11.48 12.78
C ASN A 224 -6.23 10.94 13.62
N LEU A 225 -6.40 9.76 14.23
CA LEU A 225 -5.37 9.16 15.06
C LEU A 225 -4.15 8.75 14.21
N MET A 226 -4.38 8.18 13.03
CA MET A 226 -3.33 7.73 12.12
C MET A 226 -2.29 8.80 11.75
N LYS A 227 -2.69 10.08 11.68
CA LYS A 227 -1.80 11.20 11.31
C LYS A 227 -0.75 11.53 12.36
N THR A 228 -1.08 11.34 13.64
CA THR A 228 -0.23 11.78 14.76
C THR A 228 0.33 10.63 15.58
N SER A 229 -0.19 9.42 15.37
CA SER A 229 0.21 8.24 16.14
C SER A 229 1.60 7.72 15.75
N PRO A 230 2.40 7.25 16.72
CA PRO A 230 3.63 6.52 16.44
C PRO A 230 3.33 5.20 15.72
N LYS A 231 4.38 4.60 15.14
CA LYS A 231 4.25 3.42 14.26
C LYS A 231 3.51 2.23 14.87
N MET A 232 3.75 1.89 16.14
CA MET A 232 3.06 0.77 16.81
C MET A 232 1.57 1.07 16.99
N ASP A 233 1.23 2.31 17.36
CA ASP A 233 -0.16 2.73 17.49
C ASP A 233 -0.89 2.69 16.15
N ARG A 234 -0.26 3.19 15.07
CA ARG A 234 -0.79 3.06 13.71
C ARG A 234 -1.04 1.60 13.32
N PHE A 235 -0.12 0.72 13.70
CA PHE A 235 -0.23 -0.71 13.44
C PHE A 235 -1.45 -1.34 14.13
N LEU A 236 -1.63 -1.06 15.42
CA LEU A 236 -2.78 -1.56 16.20
C LEU A 236 -4.10 -0.92 15.78
N LEU A 237 -4.11 0.37 15.42
CA LEU A 237 -5.27 1.09 14.89
C LEU A 237 -5.75 0.48 13.57
N THR A 238 -4.85 0.29 12.61
CA THR A 238 -5.19 -0.32 11.32
C THR A 238 -5.67 -1.75 11.51
N ALA A 239 -5.01 -2.54 12.37
CA ALA A 239 -5.47 -3.89 12.65
C ALA A 239 -6.88 -3.92 13.26
N SER A 240 -7.15 -3.05 14.23
CA SER A 240 -8.46 -2.91 14.87
C SER A 240 -9.53 -2.56 13.83
N ARG A 241 -9.25 -1.59 12.96
CA ARG A 241 -10.14 -1.22 11.85
C ARG A 241 -10.41 -2.40 10.92
N CYS A 242 -9.37 -3.12 10.49
CA CYS A 242 -9.52 -4.28 9.61
C CYS A 242 -10.41 -5.37 10.22
N ILE A 243 -10.24 -5.65 11.52
CA ILE A 243 -11.11 -6.58 12.25
C ILE A 243 -12.54 -6.01 12.27
N ILE A 244 -12.75 -4.76 12.66
CA ILE A 244 -14.10 -4.16 12.76
C ILE A 244 -14.83 -4.15 11.42
N LYS A 245 -14.12 -3.89 10.32
CA LYS A 245 -14.68 -3.85 8.96
C LYS A 245 -14.75 -5.22 8.26
N GLU A 246 -14.24 -6.28 8.88
CA GLU A 246 -14.17 -7.63 8.28
C GLU A 246 -13.45 -7.65 6.94
N MET A 247 -12.37 -6.88 6.82
CA MET A 247 -11.53 -6.88 5.61
C MET A 247 -11.01 -8.29 5.29
N SER A 248 -10.61 -8.51 4.04
CA SER A 248 -9.99 -9.80 3.70
C SER A 248 -8.67 -9.99 4.43
N ILE A 249 -8.31 -11.26 4.66
CA ILE A 249 -7.00 -11.61 5.25
C ILE A 249 -5.87 -11.07 4.39
N LEU A 250 -6.02 -11.14 3.06
CA LEU A 250 -5.04 -10.66 2.10
C LEU A 250 -4.82 -9.14 2.24
N GLU A 251 -5.90 -8.36 2.16
CA GLU A 251 -5.85 -6.90 2.32
C GLU A 251 -5.23 -6.49 3.66
N THR A 252 -5.68 -7.13 4.74
CA THR A 252 -5.18 -6.86 6.09
C THR A 252 -3.69 -7.19 6.19
N HIS A 253 -3.25 -8.30 5.61
CA HIS A 253 -1.84 -8.68 5.59
C HIS A 253 -0.97 -7.58 4.95
N TYR A 254 -1.39 -7.05 3.80
CA TYR A 254 -0.62 -6.02 3.10
C TYR A 254 -0.66 -4.65 3.78
N LEU A 255 -1.80 -4.24 4.33
CA LEU A 255 -1.90 -3.02 5.12
C LEU A 255 -0.96 -3.06 6.33
N LEU A 256 -0.95 -4.19 7.05
CA LEU A 256 -0.07 -4.36 8.21
C LEU A 256 1.41 -4.41 7.81
N ASN A 257 1.76 -5.06 6.71
CA ASN A 257 3.14 -5.04 6.20
C ASN A 257 3.58 -3.63 5.76
N ALA A 258 2.67 -2.87 5.14
CA ALA A 258 2.92 -1.49 4.73
C ALA A 258 3.26 -0.61 5.93
N ILE A 259 2.51 -0.70 7.03
CA ILE A 259 2.82 0.07 8.25
C ILE A 259 4.17 -0.33 8.83
N ILE A 260 4.48 -1.63 8.85
CA ILE A 260 5.79 -2.13 9.31
C ILE A 260 6.93 -1.63 8.40
N GLY A 261 6.65 -1.17 7.17
CA GLY A 261 7.67 -0.82 6.19
C GLY A 261 8.44 -2.06 5.73
N LYS A 262 7.76 -3.22 5.73
CA LYS A 262 8.32 -4.48 5.25
C LYS A 262 7.83 -4.72 3.83
N TYR A 263 8.76 -4.79 2.89
CA TYR A 263 8.44 -5.37 1.61
C TYR A 263 8.03 -6.82 1.78
N THR A 264 6.84 -7.10 1.31
CA THR A 264 6.35 -8.46 1.22
C THR A 264 6.46 -8.83 -0.23
N ARG A 265 7.54 -9.52 -0.56
CA ARG A 265 7.50 -10.35 -1.74
C ARG A 265 6.25 -11.23 -1.61
N PHE A 266 5.44 -11.27 -2.66
CA PHE A 266 4.40 -12.30 -2.80
C PHE A 266 4.99 -13.72 -2.76
N ASP A 267 6.31 -13.88 -2.66
CA ASP A 267 7.07 -15.12 -2.51
C ASP A 267 6.59 -16.05 -1.38
N LYS A 268 5.95 -15.55 -0.31
CA LYS A 268 5.30 -16.47 0.63
C LYS A 268 3.96 -16.90 0.05
N PRO A 269 3.76 -18.20 -0.27
CA PRO A 269 2.48 -18.71 -0.70
C PRO A 269 1.39 -18.31 0.31
N TYR A 270 0.22 -17.93 -0.20
CA TYR A 270 -0.92 -17.59 0.65
C TYR A 270 -1.24 -18.71 1.66
N SER A 271 -0.98 -19.97 1.30
CA SER A 271 -1.08 -21.12 2.21
C SER A 271 -0.19 -20.99 3.44
N GLU A 272 1.06 -20.56 3.31
CA GLU A 272 1.96 -20.36 4.47
C GLU A 272 1.46 -19.26 5.40
N VAL A 273 0.83 -18.21 4.84
CA VAL A 273 0.20 -17.16 5.63
C VAL A 273 -0.96 -17.74 6.43
N MET A 274 -1.80 -18.57 5.81
CA MET A 274 -2.93 -19.23 6.45
C MET A 274 -2.51 -20.22 7.54
N ASP A 275 -1.43 -20.97 7.33
CA ASP A 275 -0.89 -21.91 8.33
C ASP A 275 -0.39 -21.14 9.56
N GLU A 276 0.34 -20.04 9.37
CA GLU A 276 0.80 -19.21 10.49
C GLU A 276 -0.39 -18.58 11.24
N ILE A 277 -1.43 -18.13 10.52
CA ILE A 277 -2.68 -17.64 11.14
C ILE A 277 -3.34 -18.73 11.98
N LYS A 278 -3.42 -19.98 11.47
CA LYS A 278 -4.07 -21.08 12.20
C LYS A 278 -3.33 -21.41 13.49
N ILE A 279 -2.00 -21.45 13.45
CA ILE A 279 -1.17 -21.65 14.65
C ILE A 279 -1.46 -20.55 15.69
N ARG A 280 -1.53 -19.27 15.27
CA ARG A 280 -1.83 -18.17 16.19
C ARG A 280 -3.25 -18.25 16.75
N GLU A 281 -4.23 -18.60 15.92
CA GLU A 281 -5.62 -18.81 16.34
C GLU A 281 -5.72 -19.87 17.44
N ASP A 282 -5.09 -21.03 17.22
CA ASP A 282 -5.09 -22.13 18.18
C ASP A 282 -4.40 -21.73 19.49
N GLU A 283 -3.28 -20.99 19.43
CA GLU A 283 -2.61 -20.46 20.63
C GLU A 283 -3.48 -19.46 21.40
N ILE A 284 -4.19 -18.56 20.71
CA ILE A 284 -5.06 -17.55 21.33
C ILE A 284 -6.22 -18.24 22.05
N LEU A 285 -6.84 -19.23 21.40
CA LEU A 285 -8.00 -19.95 21.94
C LEU A 285 -7.62 -21.02 22.98
N ALA A 286 -6.37 -21.46 23.02
CA ALA A 286 -5.86 -22.41 24.01
C ALA A 286 -5.57 -21.78 25.38
N VAL A 287 -5.66 -20.46 25.52
CA VAL A 287 -5.59 -19.77 26.81
C VAL A 287 -6.90 -20.04 27.59
N GLN A 288 -7.00 -21.24 28.14
CA GLN A 288 -8.02 -21.67 29.11
C GLN A 288 -7.38 -21.97 30.47
#